data_AF-A0A0R3THC1-F1
#
_entry.id   AF-A0A0R3THC1-F1
#
_cell.length_a   1.000
_cell.length_b   1.000
_cell.length_c   1.000
_cell.angle_alpha   90.00
_cell.angle_beta   90.00
_cell.angle_gamma   90.00
#
_symmetry.space_group_name_H-M   'P 1'
#
loop_
_entity.id
_entity.type
_entity.pdbx_description
1 polymer ?
#
loop_
_entity_poly.entity_id
_entity_poly.type
_entity_poly.pdbx_seq_one_letter_code
_entity_poly.pdbx_strand_id
1 'polypeptide(L)'
;MGISRSGSTVVAYVMKEKGWKLDEAMEFVKNKRPCVNPNANFLRQLETYQGILEARLVRSLSLRLFSKHFHFVSSLLLVEVSLTDIPIITTLKLKRILFSPSYLLTTAFTPVFIYLYQMPGV
;
A
#
# COMPACT_ATOMS: atom_id res chain seq x y z
N MET A 1 -26.50 -24.44 13.91
CA MET A 1 -26.79 -23.69 12.66
C MET A 1 -25.83 -22.52 12.51
N GLY A 2 -25.35 -22.27 11.28
CA GLY A 2 -24.29 -21.31 10.98
C GLY A 2 -24.75 -19.92 10.51
N ILE A 3 -25.70 -19.32 11.24
CA ILE A 3 -26.44 -18.12 10.81
C ILE A 3 -25.61 -16.84 10.96
N SER A 4 -24.94 -16.66 12.11
CA SER A 4 -24.31 -15.38 12.46
C SER A 4 -22.77 -15.47 12.48
N ARG A 5 -22.18 -16.17 13.46
CA ARG A 5 -20.72 -16.30 13.62
C ARG A 5 -20.01 -16.89 12.39
N SER A 6 -20.35 -18.12 12.01
CA SER A 6 -19.74 -18.79 10.85
C SER A 6 -20.10 -18.10 9.53
N GLY A 7 -21.30 -17.53 9.42
CA GLY A 7 -21.71 -16.75 8.25
C GLY A 7 -20.82 -15.51 8.06
N SER A 8 -20.55 -14.79 9.15
CA SER A 8 -19.66 -13.62 9.15
C SER A 8 -18.23 -13.98 8.76
N THR A 9 -17.71 -15.12 9.25
CA THR A 9 -16.38 -15.60 8.86
C THR A 9 -16.29 -15.88 7.36
N VAL A 10 -17.32 -16.49 6.77
CA VAL A 10 -17.36 -16.77 5.32
C VAL A 10 -17.42 -15.46 4.53
N VAL A 11 -18.20 -14.47 4.98
CA VAL A 11 -18.29 -13.15 4.33
C VAL A 11 -16.93 -12.46 4.36
N ALA A 12 -16.26 -12.42 5.51
CA ALA A 12 -14.91 -11.85 5.63
C ALA A 12 -13.90 -12.53 4.70
N TYR A 13 -13.98 -13.86 4.57
CA TYR A 13 -13.14 -14.62 3.65
C TYR A 13 -13.38 -14.21 2.19
N VAL A 14 -14.64 -14.10 1.77
CA VAL A 14 -14.99 -13.67 0.40
C VAL A 14 -14.52 -12.25 0.12
N MET A 15 -14.69 -11.33 1.07
CA MET A 15 -14.19 -9.95 0.96
C MET A 15 -12.68 -9.93 0.70
N LYS A 16 -11.92 -10.72 1.45
CA LYS A 16 -10.46 -10.79 1.32
C LYS A 16 -10.01 -11.41 0.00
N GLU A 17 -10.58 -12.53 -0.40
CA GLU A 17 -10.13 -13.28 -1.59
C GLU A 17 -10.53 -12.61 -2.90
N LYS A 18 -11.72 -11.98 -2.94
CA LYS A 18 -12.23 -11.33 -4.15
C LYS A 18 -12.01 -9.81 -4.18
N GLY A 19 -11.62 -9.21 -3.07
CA GLY A 19 -11.52 -7.76 -2.94
C GLY A 19 -12.86 -7.05 -3.03
N TRP A 20 -13.96 -7.74 -2.70
CA TRP A 20 -15.32 -7.20 -2.76
C TRP A 20 -15.67 -6.40 -1.52
N LYS A 21 -16.58 -5.43 -1.69
CA LYS A 21 -17.13 -4.66 -0.57
C LYS A 21 -18.08 -5.53 0.26
N LEU A 22 -18.39 -5.06 1.47
CA LEU A 22 -19.27 -5.80 2.39
C LEU A 22 -20.60 -6.16 1.74
N ASP A 23 -21.26 -5.22 1.07
CA ASP A 23 -22.58 -5.43 0.46
C ASP A 23 -22.55 -6.52 -0.61
N GLU A 24 -21.59 -6.46 -1.53
CA GLU A 24 -21.39 -7.44 -2.60
C GLU A 24 -21.07 -8.83 -2.05
N ALA A 25 -20.19 -8.90 -1.04
CA ALA A 25 -19.83 -10.16 -0.40
C ALA A 25 -21.01 -10.76 0.37
N MET A 26 -21.81 -9.92 1.06
CA MET A 26 -23.01 -10.34 1.77
C MET A 26 -24.08 -10.86 0.82
N GLU A 27 -24.33 -10.16 -0.28
CA GLU A 27 -25.28 -10.59 -1.30
C GLU A 27 -24.86 -11.93 -1.90
N PHE A 28 -23.59 -12.08 -2.27
CA PHE A 28 -23.06 -13.34 -2.78
C PHE A 28 -23.24 -14.50 -1.81
N VAL A 29 -22.92 -14.31 -0.53
CA VAL A 29 -23.06 -15.34 0.50
C VAL A 29 -24.53 -15.66 0.75
N LYS A 30 -25.43 -14.66 0.78
CA LYS A 30 -26.87 -14.86 0.93
C LYS A 30 -27.48 -15.61 -0.25
N ASN A 31 -27.04 -15.32 -1.48
CA ASN A 31 -27.47 -16.03 -2.68
C ASN A 31 -27.10 -17.52 -2.64
N LYS A 32 -25.99 -17.89 -1.99
CA LYS A 32 -25.59 -19.29 -1.78
C LYS A 32 -26.22 -19.92 -0.54
N ARG A 33 -26.45 -19.12 0.50
CA ARG A 33 -26.99 -19.57 1.79
C ARG A 33 -27.90 -18.50 2.40
N PRO A 34 -29.21 -18.57 2.12
CA PRO A 34 -30.17 -17.54 2.56
C PRO A 34 -30.29 -17.37 4.08
N CYS A 35 -29.92 -18.40 4.85
CA CYS A 35 -29.98 -18.36 6.31
C CYS A 35 -28.82 -17.59 6.97
N VAL A 36 -27.88 -17.04 6.20
CA VAL A 36 -26.82 -16.19 6.75
C VAL A 36 -27.38 -14.82 7.11
N ASN A 37 -27.35 -14.51 8.40
CA ASN A 37 -27.77 -13.23 8.94
C ASN A 37 -26.85 -12.85 10.13
N PRO A 38 -25.72 -12.18 9.86
CA PRO A 38 -24.87 -11.60 10.89
C PRO A 38 -25.66 -10.67 11.81
N ASN A 39 -25.32 -10.62 13.09
CA ASN A 39 -25.90 -9.62 13.98
C ASN A 39 -25.26 -8.24 13.71
N ALA A 40 -25.84 -7.18 14.26
CA ALA A 40 -25.33 -5.82 14.09
C ALA A 40 -23.86 -5.67 14.53
N ASN A 41 -23.43 -6.36 15.58
CA ASN A 41 -22.04 -6.32 16.05
C ASN A 41 -21.07 -6.92 15.02
N PHE A 42 -21.43 -8.04 14.39
CA PHE A 42 -20.63 -8.66 13.34
C PHE A 42 -20.62 -7.82 12.07
N LEU A 43 -21.73 -7.16 11.72
CA LEU A 43 -21.76 -6.23 10.59
C LEU A 43 -20.77 -5.07 10.81
N ARG A 44 -20.76 -4.45 12.00
CA ARG A 44 -19.77 -3.40 12.33
C ARG A 44 -18.33 -3.90 12.29
N GLN A 45 -18.09 -5.13 12.72
CA GLN A 45 -16.77 -5.77 12.61
C GLN A 45 -16.36 -6.00 11.15
N LEU A 46 -17.30 -6.39 10.29
CA LEU A 46 -17.07 -6.56 8.86
C LEU A 46 -16.83 -5.22 8.14
N GLU A 47 -17.53 -4.16 8.52
CA GLU A 47 -17.27 -2.79 8.04
C GLU A 47 -15.85 -2.33 8.42
N THR A 48 -15.47 -2.58 9.68
CA THR A 48 -14.11 -2.28 10.16
C THR A 48 -13.07 -3.09 9.37
N TYR A 49 -13.39 -4.36 9.11
CA TYR A 49 -12.52 -5.24 8.32
C TYR A 49 -12.35 -4.75 6.89
N GLN A 50 -13.40 -4.20 6.26
CA GLN A 50 -13.29 -3.59 4.93
C GLN A 50 -12.26 -2.46 4.92
N GLY A 51 -12.30 -1.55 5.90
CA GLY A 51 -11.31 -0.47 6.02
C GLY A 51 -9.87 -1.00 6.19
N ILE A 52 -9.69 -2.09 6.92
CA ILE A 52 -8.38 -2.76 7.07
C ILE A 52 -7.89 -3.32 5.71
N LEU A 53 -8.78 -3.94 4.93
CA LEU A 53 -8.45 -4.46 3.61
C LEU A 53 -8.03 -3.34 2.64
N GLU A 54 -8.76 -2.22 2.63
CA GLU A 54 -8.45 -1.05 1.80
C GLU A 54 -7.09 -0.45 2.17
N ALA A 55 -6.83 -0.23 3.47
CA ALA A 55 -5.53 0.26 3.94
C ALA A 55 -4.37 -0.70 3.59
N ARG A 56 -4.61 -2.01 3.65
CA ARG A 56 -3.62 -3.03 3.27
C ARG A 56 -3.34 -3.00 1.77
N LEU A 57 -4.35 -2.78 0.94
CA LEU A 57 -4.17 -2.63 -0.51
C LEU A 57 -3.30 -1.42 -0.83
N VAL A 58 -3.61 -0.25 -0.26
CA VAL A 58 -2.82 0.99 -0.43
C VAL A 58 -1.37 0.77 -0.01
N ARG A 59 -1.13 0.15 1.15
CA ARG A 59 0.23 -0.21 1.60
C ARG A 59 0.93 -1.15 0.62
N SER A 60 0.22 -2.15 0.11
CA SER A 60 0.81 -3.10 -0.84
C SER A 60 1.16 -2.46 -2.19
N LEU A 61 0.36 -1.48 -2.62
CA LEU A 61 0.60 -0.72 -3.85
C LEU A 61 1.77 0.25 -3.65
N SER A 62 1.82 0.98 -2.55
CA SER A 62 2.94 1.88 -2.25
C SER A 62 4.26 1.14 -2.10
N LEU A 63 4.29 -0.03 -1.44
CA LEU A 63 5.48 -0.87 -1.39
C LEU A 63 5.90 -1.40 -2.77
N ARG A 64 4.94 -1.79 -3.61
CA ARG A 64 5.22 -2.23 -4.98
C ARG A 64 5.74 -1.09 -5.84
N LEU A 65 5.18 0.11 -5.72
CA LEU A 65 5.63 1.31 -6.43
C LEU A 65 7.03 1.71 -5.98
N PHE A 66 7.29 1.72 -4.67
CA PHE A 66 8.62 1.98 -4.13
C PHE A 66 9.63 0.94 -4.62
N SER A 67 9.28 -0.34 -4.62
CA SER A 67 10.13 -1.41 -5.14
C SER A 67 10.42 -1.23 -6.64
N LYS A 68 9.41 -0.90 -7.45
CA LYS A 68 9.59 -0.61 -8.88
C LYS A 68 10.48 0.62 -9.10
N HIS A 69 10.25 1.69 -8.34
CA HIS A 69 11.05 2.91 -8.41
C HIS A 69 12.51 2.64 -8.00
N PHE A 70 12.74 1.89 -6.93
CA PHE A 70 14.08 1.49 -6.49
C PHE A 70 14.80 0.65 -7.56
N HIS A 71 14.11 -0.32 -8.17
CA HIS A 71 14.68 -1.09 -9.28
C HIS A 71 15.00 -0.21 -10.49
N PHE A 72 14.12 0.73 -10.84
CA PHE A 72 14.34 1.67 -11.94
C PHE A 72 15.56 2.57 -11.68
N VAL A 73 15.63 3.20 -10.52
CA VAL A 73 16.78 4.05 -10.12
C VAL A 73 18.06 3.24 -10.09
N SER A 74 18.04 2.02 -9.54
CA SER A 74 19.20 1.14 -9.56
C SER A 74 19.64 0.78 -10.98
N SER A 75 18.69 0.59 -11.91
CA SER A 75 19.00 0.31 -13.32
C SER A 75 19.60 1.52 -14.01
N LEU A 76 19.07 2.73 -13.80
CA LEU A 76 19.61 3.97 -14.35
C LEU A 76 21.03 4.25 -13.83
N LEU A 77 21.24 4.07 -12.53
CA LEU A 77 22.53 4.32 -11.89
C LEU A 77 23.63 3.36 -12.37
N LEU A 78 23.27 2.16 -12.85
CA LEU A 78 24.21 1.25 -13.50
C LEU A 78 24.55 1.68 -14.93
N VAL A 79 23.64 2.34 -15.64
CA VAL A 79 23.88 2.88 -16.99
C VAL A 79 24.82 4.09 -16.94
N GLU A 80 24.70 4.94 -15.92
CA GLU A 80 25.62 6.09 -15.73
C GLU A 80 27.06 5.65 -15.39
N VAL A 81 27.25 4.47 -14.78
CA VAL A 81 28.60 3.96 -14.42
C VAL A 81 29.40 3.49 -15.64
N SER A 82 28.77 3.26 -16.79
CA SER A 82 29.48 2.79 -17.99
C SER A 82 30.16 3.92 -18.79
N LEU A 83 29.93 5.20 -18.48
CA LEU A 83 30.43 6.36 -19.25
C LEU A 83 31.26 7.37 -18.44
N THR A 84 31.61 7.08 -17.19
CA THR A 84 32.52 7.94 -16.43
C THR A 84 33.59 7.13 -15.72
N ASP A 85 34.78 7.09 -16.33
CA ASP A 85 36.03 6.64 -15.71
C ASP A 85 36.45 7.61 -14.59
N ILE A 86 35.82 7.51 -13.42
CA ILE A 86 36.19 8.27 -12.20
C ILE A 86 36.56 7.26 -11.10
N PRO A 87 37.65 7.48 -10.33
CA PRO A 87 38.17 6.50 -9.39
C PRO A 87 37.16 6.10 -8.32
N ILE A 88 36.97 4.78 -8.18
CA ILE A 88 36.01 4.01 -7.36
C ILE A 88 35.92 4.45 -5.87
N ILE A 89 36.90 5.19 -5.35
CA ILE A 89 37.00 5.59 -3.95
C ILE A 89 36.05 6.76 -3.60
N THR A 90 35.76 7.67 -4.55
CA THR A 90 34.86 8.81 -4.28
C THR A 90 33.38 8.42 -4.35
N THR A 91 33.02 7.49 -5.23
CA THR A 91 31.63 7.02 -5.42
C THR A 91 31.11 6.19 -4.25
N LEU A 92 31.96 5.38 -3.60
CA LEU A 92 31.58 4.59 -2.41
C LEU A 92 31.23 5.47 -1.20
N LYS A 93 31.95 6.57 -1.00
CA LYS A 93 31.65 7.52 0.09
C LYS A 93 30.34 8.26 -0.15
N LEU A 94 30.06 8.64 -1.40
CA LEU A 94 28.84 9.36 -1.77
C LEU A 94 27.59 8.45 -1.67
N LYS A 95 27.68 7.21 -2.14
CA LYS A 95 26.58 6.24 -2.11
C LYS A 95 26.16 5.87 -0.69
N ARG A 96 27.12 5.79 0.24
CA ARG A 96 26.86 5.51 1.67
C ARG A 96 26.19 6.68 2.41
N ILE A 97 26.37 7.92 1.94
CA ILE A 97 25.78 9.12 2.53
C ILE A 97 24.36 9.36 1.98
N LEU A 98 24.14 9.19 0.67
CA LEU A 98 22.83 9.38 0.04
C LEU A 98 21.79 8.29 0.39
N PHE A 99 22.23 7.10 0.77
CA PHE A 99 21.36 5.97 1.13
C PHE A 99 21.17 5.75 2.65
N SER A 100 21.55 6.73 3.48
CA SER A 100 21.18 6.66 4.91
C SER A 100 19.68 6.97 5.08
N PRO A 101 18.91 6.15 5.83
CA PRO A 101 17.45 6.30 5.96
C PRO A 101 17.03 7.70 6.44
N SER A 102 17.88 8.36 7.22
CA SER A 102 17.67 9.70 7.76
C SER A 102 17.59 10.78 6.67
N TYR A 103 18.31 10.63 5.55
CA TYR A 103 18.37 11.62 4.45
C TYR A 103 17.29 11.37 3.39
N LEU A 104 16.83 10.13 3.24
CA LEU A 104 15.69 9.79 2.37
C LEU A 104 14.37 10.35 2.92
N LEU A 105 14.20 10.39 4.24
CA LEU A 105 13.04 11.00 4.88
C LEU A 105 13.00 12.53 4.69
N THR A 106 14.15 13.21 4.67
CA THR A 106 14.18 14.67 4.45
C THR A 106 13.99 15.04 2.99
N THR A 107 14.56 14.28 2.05
CA THR A 107 14.45 14.55 0.60
C THR A 107 13.15 14.05 -0.04
N ALA A 108 12.48 13.05 0.54
CA ALA A 108 11.16 12.60 0.07
C ALA A 108 10.02 13.54 0.54
N PHE A 109 10.22 14.31 1.60
CA PHE A 109 9.24 15.28 2.10
C PHE A 109 9.42 16.70 1.53
N THR A 110 10.61 17.06 1.05
CA THR A 110 10.88 18.41 0.51
C THR A 110 10.11 18.76 -0.76
N PRO A 111 9.84 17.88 -1.75
CA PRO A 111 9.08 18.32 -2.93
C PRO A 111 7.59 18.55 -2.61
N VAL A 112 7.04 18.01 -1.52
CA VAL A 112 5.63 18.31 -1.16
C VAL A 112 5.53 19.59 -0.33
N PHE A 113 6.50 19.83 0.57
CA PHE A 113 6.48 21.01 1.44
C PHE A 113 6.88 22.30 0.72
N ILE A 114 7.80 22.23 -0.27
CA ILE A 114 8.21 23.39 -1.07
C ILE A 114 7.09 23.79 -2.06
N TYR A 115 6.35 22.82 -2.63
CA TYR A 115 5.21 23.14 -3.51
C TYR A 115 4.02 23.76 -2.76
N LEU A 116 3.87 23.51 -1.46
CA LEU A 116 2.83 24.15 -0.65
C LEU A 116 3.19 25.58 -0.20
N TYR A 117 4.46 25.98 -0.23
CA TYR A 117 4.92 27.31 0.19
C TYR A 117 5.36 28.23 -0.96
N GLN A 118 5.41 27.72 -2.20
CA GLN A 118 5.78 28.49 -3.40
C GLN A 118 4.55 28.73 -4.31
N MET A 119 3.46 29.28 -3.76
CA MET A 119 2.43 29.96 -4.55
C MET A 119 2.54 31.46 -4.27
N PRO A 120 3.07 32.27 -5.21
CA PRO A 120 2.94 33.72 -5.11
C PRO A 120 1.51 34.10 -5.49
N GLY A 121 0.70 34.43 -4.49
CA GLY A 121 -0.50 35.27 -4.61
C GLY A 121 -1.68 34.73 -5.41
N VAL A 122 -2.69 34.21 -4.71
CA VAL A 122 -4.02 34.84 -4.62
C VAL A 122 -4.49 34.75 -3.18
#